data_AF-A0A962MH92-F1
#
_entry.id   AF-A0A962MH92-F1
#
_cell.length_a   1.000
_cell.length_b   1.000
_cell.length_c   1.000
_cell.angle_alpha   90.00
_cell.angle_beta   90.00
_cell.angle_gamma   90.00
#
_symmetry.space_group_name_H-M   'P 1'
#
loop_
_entity.id
_entity.type
_entity.pdbx_description
1 polymer ?
#
loop_
_entity_poly.entity_id
_entity_poly.type
_entity_poly.pdbx_seq_one_letter_code
_entity_poly.pdbx_strand_id
1 'polypeptide(L)'
;MTLLLVSAALAHHGWSWTEDGNFQLIGVIKEARLGNPHGRLIVQAEDEQWLVEVGQPWRNKRAGLTDQMLSPGNEITVIGQRSADPKELRMKAERVLIDGKEHALYPERS
;
A
#
# COMPACT_ATOMS: atom_id res chain seq x y z
N MET A 1 43.08 -13.09 7.15
CA MET A 1 42.09 -12.99 6.05
C MET A 1 40.71 -13.11 6.69
N THR A 2 40.10 -11.99 7.07
CA THR A 2 38.81 -11.99 7.78
C THR A 2 37.70 -11.84 6.74
N LEU A 3 36.86 -12.85 6.62
CA LEU A 3 35.71 -12.87 5.72
C LEU A 3 34.60 -12.00 6.31
N LEU A 4 34.33 -10.84 5.71
CA LEU A 4 33.12 -10.06 6.00
C LEU A 4 31.94 -10.71 5.27
N LEU A 5 31.16 -11.49 6.01
CA LEU A 5 29.82 -11.89 5.57
C LEU A 5 28.95 -10.64 5.57
N VAL A 6 28.79 -10.02 4.40
CA VAL A 6 27.79 -8.97 4.19
C VAL A 6 26.43 -9.67 4.24
N SER A 7 25.83 -9.70 5.42
CA SER A 7 24.42 -10.01 5.56
C SER A 7 23.69 -8.99 4.71
N ALA A 8 23.15 -9.40 3.56
CA ALA A 8 22.14 -8.63 2.88
C ALA A 8 20.99 -8.50 3.89
N ALA A 9 20.94 -7.37 4.62
CA ALA A 9 19.75 -6.96 5.30
C ALA A 9 18.71 -6.78 4.19
N LEU A 10 17.91 -7.82 3.94
CA LEU A 10 16.69 -7.71 3.17
C LEU A 10 15.95 -6.54 3.77
N ALA A 11 15.86 -5.48 3.00
CA ALA A 11 15.11 -4.28 3.27
C ALA A 11 13.64 -4.63 3.59
N HIS A 12 13.30 -5.10 4.78
CA HIS A 12 11.93 -5.17 5.30
C HIS A 12 11.43 -3.75 5.66
N HIS A 13 11.76 -2.74 4.84
CA HIS A 13 11.78 -1.33 5.24
C HIS A 13 10.37 -0.70 5.33
N GLY A 14 9.58 -1.16 6.28
CA GLY A 14 8.32 -0.56 6.71
C GLY A 14 7.14 -1.53 6.73
N TRP A 15 7.37 -2.83 6.95
CA TRP A 15 6.29 -3.84 7.08
C TRP A 15 6.23 -4.49 8.47
N SER A 16 7.16 -4.19 9.39
CA SER A 16 7.21 -4.83 10.71
C SER A 16 5.98 -4.60 11.61
N TRP A 17 5.11 -3.67 11.22
CA TRP A 17 3.88 -3.32 11.93
C TRP A 17 2.65 -4.03 11.36
N THR A 18 2.79 -4.74 10.24
CA THR A 18 1.66 -5.40 9.60
C THR A 18 1.44 -6.82 10.13
N GLU A 19 0.19 -7.26 10.08
CA GLU A 19 -0.18 -8.66 10.25
C GLU A 19 0.35 -9.50 9.06
N ASP A 20 0.58 -10.79 9.29
CA ASP A 20 0.93 -11.73 8.23
C ASP A 20 -0.29 -12.04 7.35
N GLY A 21 -0.04 -12.35 6.07
CA GLY A 21 -1.10 -12.65 5.10
C GLY A 21 -1.70 -11.42 4.44
N ASN A 22 -2.60 -11.67 3.48
CA ASN A 22 -3.23 -10.63 2.68
C ASN A 22 -4.61 -10.27 3.22
N PHE A 23 -4.82 -8.97 3.37
CA PHE A 23 -6.07 -8.31 3.64
C PHE A 23 -6.55 -7.58 2.37
N GLN A 24 -7.84 -7.67 2.09
CA GLN A 24 -8.49 -6.99 0.98
C GLN A 24 -9.42 -5.90 1.51
N LEU A 25 -9.25 -4.68 1.00
CA LEU A 25 -10.10 -3.53 1.28
C LEU A 25 -10.73 -3.05 -0.02
N ILE A 26 -12.05 -2.86 -0.03
CA ILE A 26 -12.78 -2.26 -1.16
C ILE A 26 -13.45 -1.00 -0.64
N GLY A 27 -13.27 0.12 -1.34
CA GLY A 27 -13.88 1.37 -0.90
C GLY A 27 -13.57 2.56 -1.79
N VAL A 28 -14.10 3.72 -1.39
CA VAL A 28 -13.97 4.98 -2.14
C VAL A 28 -12.94 5.88 -1.48
N ILE A 29 -12.02 6.43 -2.28
CA ILE A 29 -11.02 7.39 -1.81
C ILE A 29 -11.72 8.68 -1.36
N LYS A 30 -11.45 9.12 -0.13
CA LYS A 30 -11.95 10.38 0.45
C LYS A 30 -10.88 11.46 0.45
N GLU A 31 -9.63 11.09 0.71
CA GLU A 31 -8.48 11.99 0.68
C GLU A 31 -7.28 11.31 0.03
N ALA A 32 -6.47 12.09 -0.68
CA ALA A 32 -5.20 11.64 -1.24
C ALA A 32 -4.08 12.61 -0.84
N ARG A 33 -3.06 12.09 -0.16
CA ARG A 33 -1.81 12.79 0.12
C ARG A 33 -0.67 12.03 -0.52
N LEU A 34 -0.47 12.27 -1.80
CA LEU A 34 0.55 11.62 -2.61
C LEU A 34 1.87 12.40 -2.48
N GLY A 35 2.98 11.69 -2.31
CA GLY A 35 4.28 12.32 -2.09
C GLY A 35 5.27 11.42 -1.36
N ASN A 36 6.49 11.93 -1.18
CA ASN A 36 7.51 11.27 -0.36
C ASN A 36 7.28 11.56 1.14
N PRO A 37 7.67 10.66 2.07
CA PRO A 37 8.32 9.37 1.82
C PRO A 37 7.36 8.28 1.36
N HIS A 38 6.07 8.37 1.66
CA HIS A 38 5.05 7.44 1.19
C HIS A 38 3.72 8.19 0.99
N GLY A 39 3.08 7.95 -0.15
CA GLY A 39 1.73 8.41 -0.43
C GLY A 39 0.71 7.66 0.43
N ARG A 40 -0.32 8.39 0.86
CA ARG A 40 -1.39 7.86 1.70
C ARG A 40 -2.75 8.26 1.16
N LEU A 41 -3.70 7.35 1.29
CA LEU A 41 -5.10 7.56 0.99
C LEU A 41 -5.92 7.39 2.27
N ILE A 42 -7.00 8.16 2.39
CA ILE A 42 -8.10 7.80 3.28
C ILE A 42 -9.16 7.15 2.41
N VAL A 43 -9.51 5.91 2.71
CA VAL A 43 -10.50 5.11 1.96
C VAL A 43 -11.68 4.83 2.86
N GLN A 44 -12.88 5.20 2.42
CA GLN A 44 -14.12 4.82 3.07
C GLN A 44 -14.51 3.42 2.61
N ALA A 45 -14.50 2.45 3.52
CA ALA A 45 -14.99 1.10 3.30
C ALA A 45 -16.09 0.83 4.32
N GLU A 46 -17.31 0.57 3.85
CA GLU A 46 -18.50 0.51 4.72
C GLU A 46 -18.59 1.78 5.59
N ASP A 47 -18.75 1.64 6.90
CA ASP A 47 -18.82 2.75 7.87
C ASP A 47 -17.44 3.16 8.43
N GLU A 48 -16.35 2.58 7.92
CA GLU A 48 -14.99 2.78 8.43
C GLU A 48 -14.09 3.59 7.47
N GLN A 49 -13.17 4.38 8.06
CA GLN A 49 -12.15 5.10 7.32
C GLN A 49 -10.77 4.47 7.54
N TRP A 50 -10.21 3.99 6.44
CA TRP A 50 -8.94 3.28 6.43
C TRP A 50 -7.82 4.17 5.89
N LEU A 51 -6.71 4.21 6.61
CA LEU A 51 -5.45 4.76 6.11
C LEU A 51 -4.75 3.72 5.25
N VAL A 52 -4.66 3.97 3.94
CA VAL A 52 -3.97 3.09 3.00
C VAL A 52 -2.64 3.73 2.58
N GLU A 53 -1.53 3.07 2.91
CA GLU A 53 -0.21 3.44 2.42
C GLU A 53 0.05 2.83 1.04
N VAL A 54 0.15 3.67 0.00
CA VAL A 54 0.39 3.23 -1.39
C VAL A 54 1.86 3.33 -1.81
N GLY A 55 2.76 3.75 -0.91
CA GLY A 55 4.19 3.82 -1.18
C GLY A 55 4.64 5.09 -1.92
N GLN A 56 5.90 5.14 -2.36
CA GLN A 56 6.47 6.32 -3.01
C GLN A 56 5.81 6.62 -4.37
N PRO A 57 5.73 7.90 -4.81
CA PRO A 57 5.20 8.26 -6.13
C PRO A 57 5.88 7.54 -7.31
N TRP A 58 7.21 7.32 -7.23
CA TRP A 58 7.93 6.60 -8.28
C TRP A 58 7.48 5.15 -8.43
N ARG A 59 7.07 4.50 -7.34
CA ARG A 59 6.56 3.12 -7.33
C ARG A 59 5.18 3.06 -7.95
N ASN A 60 4.31 4.01 -7.58
CA ASN A 60 2.97 4.16 -8.18
C ASN A 60 3.08 4.35 -9.69
N LYS A 61 3.94 5.27 -10.13
CA LYS A 61 4.18 5.53 -11.55
C LYS A 61 4.67 4.30 -12.30
N ARG A 62 5.59 3.52 -11.71
CA ARG A 62 6.11 2.28 -12.31
C ARG A 62 5.03 1.20 -12.40
N ALA A 63 4.12 1.14 -11.43
CA ALA A 63 2.94 0.28 -11.46
C ALA A 63 1.86 0.77 -12.45
N GLY A 64 2.06 1.92 -13.12
CA GLY A 64 1.12 2.51 -14.05
C GLY A 64 -0.04 3.26 -13.39
N LEU A 65 0.05 3.58 -12.10
CA LEU A 65 -0.91 4.44 -11.41
C LEU A 65 -0.59 5.91 -11.68
N THR A 66 -1.64 6.70 -11.89
CA THR A 66 -1.56 8.16 -11.93
C THR A 66 -2.20 8.76 -10.68
N ASP A 67 -1.85 10.00 -10.36
CA ASP A 67 -2.46 10.72 -9.23
C ASP A 67 -3.98 10.88 -9.41
N GLN A 68 -4.45 11.00 -10.65
CA GLN A 68 -5.88 11.05 -10.98
C GLN A 68 -6.58 9.72 -10.67
N MET A 69 -5.92 8.57 -10.89
CA MET A 69 -6.50 7.27 -10.52
C MET A 69 -6.65 7.14 -9.00
N LEU A 70 -5.76 7.80 -8.24
CA LEU A 70 -5.76 7.79 -6.78
C LEU A 70 -6.48 9.01 -6.17
N SER A 71 -7.24 9.78 -6.95
CA SER A 71 -7.93 10.98 -6.45
C SER A 71 -9.22 10.65 -5.70
N PRO A 72 -9.69 11.53 -4.81
CA PRO A 72 -10.98 11.38 -4.14
C PRO A 72 -12.15 11.12 -5.10
N GLY A 73 -13.06 10.23 -4.70
CA GLY A 73 -14.23 9.83 -5.48
C GLY A 73 -14.06 8.54 -6.28
N ASN A 74 -12.84 8.09 -6.54
CA ASN A 74 -12.61 6.81 -7.21
C ASN A 74 -12.77 5.64 -6.25
N GLU A 75 -13.44 4.59 -6.71
CA GLU A 75 -13.47 3.29 -6.04
C GLU A 75 -12.18 2.52 -6.36
N ILE A 76 -11.62 1.88 -5.33
CA ILE A 76 -10.44 1.05 -5.44
C ILE A 76 -10.62 -0.26 -4.69
N THR A 77 -9.99 -1.32 -5.17
CA THR A 77 -9.70 -2.50 -4.36
C THR A 77 -8.22 -2.50 -4.02
N VAL A 78 -7.89 -2.65 -2.74
CA VAL A 78 -6.51 -2.71 -2.24
C VAL A 78 -6.25 -4.10 -1.70
N ILE A 79 -5.17 -4.72 -2.14
CA ILE A 79 -4.67 -5.98 -1.57
C ILE A 79 -3.31 -5.68 -0.96
N GLY A 80 -3.13 -6.10 0.28
CA GLY A 80 -1.85 -5.97 0.97
C GLY A 80 -1.98 -6.41 2.42
N GLN A 81 -1.22 -5.79 3.33
CA GLN A 81 -1.18 -6.23 4.73
C GLN A 81 -1.72 -5.12 5.64
N ARG A 82 -2.65 -5.47 6.53
CA ARG A 82 -3.22 -4.56 7.54
C ARG A 82 -2.32 -4.46 8.76
N SER A 83 -2.57 -3.50 9.63
CA SER A 83 -1.87 -3.40 10.91
C SER A 83 -2.07 -4.66 11.76
N ALA A 84 -1.01 -5.07 12.46
CA ALA A 84 -1.08 -6.14 13.45
C ALA A 84 -1.85 -5.72 14.72
N ASP A 85 -2.01 -4.41 14.97
CA ASP A 85 -2.95 -3.91 15.97
C ASP A 85 -4.35 -3.82 15.35
N PRO A 86 -5.33 -4.64 15.79
CA PRO A 86 -6.67 -4.63 15.22
C PRO A 86 -7.44 -3.33 15.46
N LYS A 87 -6.97 -2.45 16.36
CA LYS A 87 -7.57 -1.12 16.58
C LYS A 87 -7.14 -0.08 15.55
N GLU A 88 -6.10 -0.36 14.77
CA GLU A 88 -5.65 0.51 13.70
C GLU A 88 -6.31 0.15 12.37
N LEU A 89 -7.17 1.05 11.87
CA LEU A 89 -7.72 0.95 10.51
C LEU A 89 -6.70 1.46 9.49
N ARG A 90 -5.62 0.68 9.36
CA ARG A 90 -4.48 1.01 8.50
C ARG A 90 -4.01 -0.23 7.76
N MET A 91 -3.68 -0.06 6.49
CA MET A 91 -3.02 -1.09 5.71
C MET A 91 -1.95 -0.51 4.78
N LYS A 92 -1.06 -1.38 4.31
CA LYS A 92 -0.08 -1.06 3.28
C LYS A 92 -0.38 -1.88 2.04
N ALA A 93 -0.50 -1.19 0.92
CA ALA A 93 -0.89 -1.79 -0.34
C ALA A 93 0.30 -2.54 -0.98
N GLU A 94 0.06 -3.78 -1.38
CA GLU A 94 0.93 -4.53 -2.29
C GLU A 94 0.48 -4.37 -3.74
N ARG A 95 -0.85 -4.34 -3.94
CA ARG A 95 -1.53 -4.13 -5.22
C ARG A 95 -2.74 -3.23 -5.05
N VAL A 96 -3.08 -2.52 -6.12
CA VAL A 96 -4.33 -1.76 -6.24
C VAL A 96 -5.02 -2.20 -7.53
N LEU A 97 -6.33 -2.42 -7.47
CA LEU A 97 -7.17 -2.64 -8.64
C LEU A 97 -8.10 -1.45 -8.82
N ILE A 98 -8.19 -0.97 -10.06
CA ILE A 98 -9.07 0.13 -10.48
C ILE A 98 -9.68 -0.31 -11.81
N ASP A 99 -11.01 -0.31 -11.91
CA ASP A 99 -11.76 -0.77 -13.09
C ASP A 99 -11.35 -2.18 -13.56
N GLY A 100 -11.08 -3.08 -12.61
CA GLY A 100 -10.63 -4.45 -12.87
C GLY A 100 -9.18 -4.58 -13.35
N LYS A 101 -8.44 -3.49 -13.49
CA LYS A 101 -7.02 -3.50 -13.84
C LYS A 101 -6.16 -3.51 -12.59
N GLU A 102 -5.26 -4.49 -12.49
CA GLU A 102 -4.29 -4.59 -11.41
C GLU A 102 -3.06 -3.70 -11.63
N HIS A 103 -2.61 -3.05 -10.55
CA HIS A 103 -1.40 -2.26 -10.43
C HIS A 103 -0.54 -2.78 -9.28
N ALA A 104 0.48 -3.58 -9.59
CA ALA A 104 1.37 -4.16 -8.60
C ALA A 104 2.42 -3.14 -8.11
N LEU A 105 2.25 -2.65 -6.88
CA LEU A 105 3.17 -1.73 -6.22
C LEU A 105 4.43 -2.48 -5.76
N TYR A 106 4.25 -3.68 -5.22
CA TYR A 106 5.31 -4.59 -4.76
C TYR A 106 5.16 -5.96 -5.44
N PRO A 107 5.53 -6.10 -6.73
CA PRO A 107 5.42 -7.36 -7.48
C PRO A 107 6.15 -8.53 -6.82
N GLU A 108 7.20 -8.25 -6.05
CA GLU A 108 7.97 -9.24 -5.30
C GLU A 108 7.23 -9.82 -4.07
N ARG A 109 6.06 -9.27 -3.72
CA ARG A 109 5.20 -9.72 -2.61
C ARG A 109 3.82 -10.21 -3.06
N SER A 110 3.52 -10.14 -4.36
CA SER A 110 2.18 -10.33 -4.93
C SER A 110 1.88 -11.76 -5.37
#